data_AF-A0A838HNN1-F1
#
_entry.id   AF-A0A838HNN1-F1
#
_cell.length_a   1.000
_cell.length_b   1.000
_cell.length_c   1.000
_cell.angle_alpha   90.00
_cell.angle_beta   90.00
_cell.angle_gamma   90.00
#
_symmetry.space_group_name_H-M   'P 1'
#
loop_
_entity.id
_entity.type
_entity.pdbx_description
1 polymer ?
#
loop_
_entity_poly.entity_id
_entity_poly.type
_entity_poly.pdbx_seq_one_letter_code
_entity_poly.pdbx_strand_id
1 'polypeptide(L)'
;MRTVEFEKLVSERGIDLGELAEALERVPPRSAARLSDRERSVLRRMGIDPDGRSDVPVSAGIARRAQLEADCLSVNEVADLLGRDPSRIRQRLGGLQRSLLGWHRQAGAREWLLPRFQFDLGLHDAPEWARLLRALPHADDTSPAALVRWLTDPQTHLDGRSRAEVLVIDDELDALLAEAATFGMVP
;
A
#
# COMPACT_ATOMS: atom_id res chain seq x y z
N MET A 1 0.50 -19.87 -5.41
CA MET A 1 1.04 -20.78 -4.38
C MET A 1 0.01 -21.88 -4.16
N ARG A 2 0.33 -23.13 -4.50
CA ARG A 2 -0.62 -24.25 -4.36
C ARG A 2 -0.76 -24.58 -2.86
N THR A 3 -1.96 -24.91 -2.39
CA THR A 3 -2.29 -25.20 -0.97
C THR A 3 -1.27 -26.10 -0.27
N VAL A 4 -0.68 -27.04 -1.02
CA VAL A 4 0.35 -27.98 -0.59
C VAL A 4 1.67 -27.32 -0.15
N GLU A 5 2.06 -26.18 -0.76
CA GLU A 5 3.28 -25.45 -0.36
C GLU A 5 3.09 -24.71 0.96
N PHE A 6 1.89 -24.21 1.23
CA PHE A 6 1.58 -23.49 2.46
C PHE A 6 1.55 -24.44 3.67
N GLU A 7 0.90 -25.61 3.52
CA GLU A 7 0.88 -26.65 4.56
C GLU A 7 2.30 -27.11 4.92
N LYS A 8 3.15 -27.31 3.91
CA LYS A 8 4.54 -27.72 4.12
C LYS A 8 5.33 -26.66 4.91
N LEU A 9 5.17 -25.38 4.55
CA LEU A 9 5.90 -24.27 5.16
C LEU A 9 5.46 -23.99 6.61
N VAL A 10 4.19 -24.21 6.92
CA VAL A 10 3.63 -24.11 8.27
C VAL A 10 4.10 -25.27 9.15
N SER A 11 4.11 -26.50 8.59
CA SER A 11 4.60 -27.68 9.30
C SER A 11 6.11 -27.63 9.57
N GLU A 12 6.92 -27.13 8.62
CA GLU A 12 8.37 -26.94 8.78
C GLU A 12 8.73 -25.92 9.89
N ARG A 13 7.81 -25.00 10.20
CA ARG A 13 7.95 -24.00 11.27
C ARG A 13 7.44 -24.52 12.63
N GLY A 14 6.95 -25.76 12.69
CA GLY A 14 6.39 -26.36 13.91
C GLY A 14 5.09 -25.70 14.38
N ILE A 15 4.38 -25.02 13.48
CA ILE A 15 3.13 -24.34 13.79
C ILE A 15 2.00 -25.29 13.42
N ASP A 16 1.14 -25.64 14.38
CA ASP A 16 -0.07 -26.41 14.12
C ASP A 16 -1.13 -25.50 13.46
N LEU A 17 -1.68 -25.95 12.32
CA LEU A 17 -2.67 -25.18 11.55
C LEU A 17 -3.99 -25.01 12.31
N GLY A 18 -4.36 -25.98 13.15
CA GLY A 18 -5.54 -25.92 14.01
C GLY A 18 -5.35 -24.91 15.14
N GLU A 19 -4.21 -24.94 15.83
CA GLU A 19 -3.87 -23.94 16.85
C GLU A 19 -3.73 -22.53 16.28
N LEU A 20 -3.18 -22.39 15.07
CA LEU A 20 -3.08 -21.10 14.40
C LEU A 20 -4.46 -20.54 14.04
N ALA A 21 -5.37 -21.38 13.55
CA ALA A 21 -6.75 -20.98 13.26
C ALA A 21 -7.48 -20.55 14.54
N GLU A 22 -7.38 -21.35 15.62
CA GLU A 22 -7.96 -20.99 16.92
C GLU A 22 -7.34 -19.71 17.50
N ALA A 23 -6.03 -19.52 17.34
CA ALA A 23 -5.36 -18.32 17.81
C ALA A 23 -5.85 -17.07 17.05
N LEU A 24 -6.01 -17.16 15.73
CA LEU A 24 -6.53 -16.08 14.89
C LEU A 24 -7.99 -15.74 15.21
N GLU A 25 -8.83 -16.73 15.51
CA GLU A 25 -10.22 -16.50 15.95
C GLU A 25 -10.31 -15.81 17.32
N ARG A 26 -9.29 -16.00 18.17
CA ARG A 26 -9.21 -15.39 19.51
C ARG A 26 -8.58 -14.00 19.51
N VAL A 27 -7.95 -13.55 18.42
CA VAL A 27 -7.43 -12.18 18.32
C VAL A 27 -8.62 -11.22 18.20
N PRO A 28 -8.92 -10.38 19.21
CA PRO A 28 -10.00 -9.42 19.08
C PRO A 28 -9.66 -8.45 17.94
N PRO A 29 -10.63 -8.15 17.04
CA PRO A 29 -10.39 -7.16 16.00
C PRO A 29 -9.99 -5.85 16.67
N ARG A 30 -8.87 -5.27 16.21
CA ARG A 30 -8.33 -4.00 16.72
C ARG A 30 -9.46 -2.97 16.62
N SER A 31 -9.87 -2.38 17.75
CA SER A 31 -11.06 -1.54 17.83
C SER A 31 -10.84 -0.22 17.09
N ALA A 32 -11.05 -0.21 15.78
CA ALA A 32 -11.60 0.97 15.13
C ALA A 32 -12.96 1.23 15.78
N ALA A 33 -13.30 2.50 16.06
CA ALA A 33 -14.56 2.87 16.68
C ALA A 33 -15.72 2.10 16.04
N ARG A 34 -16.52 1.40 16.86
CA ARG A 34 -17.62 0.59 16.34
C ARG A 34 -18.57 1.51 15.58
N LEU A 35 -18.71 1.28 14.28
CA LEU A 35 -19.69 1.98 13.44
C LEU A 35 -21.07 1.92 14.10
N SER A 36 -21.75 3.07 14.14
CA SER A 36 -23.16 3.15 14.52
C SER A 36 -24.03 2.44 13.48
N ASP A 37 -25.25 2.06 13.86
CA ASP A 37 -26.18 1.39 12.95
C ASP A 37 -26.55 2.26 11.74
N ARG A 38 -26.52 3.59 11.92
CA ARG A 38 -26.70 4.56 10.85
C ARG A 38 -25.55 4.49 9.84
N GLU A 39 -24.31 4.48 10.31
CA GLU A 39 -23.12 4.37 9.45
C GLU A 39 -23.08 3.03 8.71
N ARG A 40 -23.40 1.92 9.40
CA ARG A 40 -23.55 0.59 8.76
C ARG A 40 -24.59 0.60 7.64
N SER A 41 -25.76 1.19 7.88
CA SER A 41 -26.83 1.31 6.87
C SER A 41 -26.38 2.12 5.65
N VAL A 42 -25.64 3.21 5.87
CA VAL A 42 -25.12 4.06 4.79
C VAL A 42 -24.09 3.29 3.95
N LEU A 43 -23.15 2.60 4.58
CA LEU A 43 -22.16 1.77 3.88
C LEU A 43 -22.82 0.65 3.06
N ARG A 44 -23.78 -0.09 3.64
CA ARG A 44 -24.52 -1.14 2.92
C ARG A 44 -25.26 -0.60 1.70
N ARG A 45 -25.85 0.59 1.81
CA ARG A 45 -26.54 1.26 0.69
C ARG A 45 -25.58 1.64 -0.44
N MET A 46 -24.32 1.91 -0.11
CA MET A 46 -23.24 2.16 -1.06
C MET A 46 -22.57 0.87 -1.54
N GLY A 47 -23.11 -0.31 -1.17
CA GLY A 47 -22.54 -1.61 -1.54
C GLY A 47 -21.26 -1.98 -0.78
N ILE A 48 -20.92 -1.26 0.29
CA ILE A 48 -19.76 -1.52 1.14
C ILE A 48 -20.22 -2.38 2.32
N ASP A 49 -19.62 -3.56 2.50
CA ASP A 49 -19.90 -4.40 3.67
C ASP A 49 -19.22 -3.80 4.93
N PRO A 50 -20.00 -3.26 5.89
CA PRO A 50 -19.46 -2.65 7.10
C PRO A 50 -18.88 -3.67 8.08
N ASP A 51 -19.19 -4.95 7.90
CA ASP A 51 -18.75 -6.03 8.78
C ASP A 51 -17.44 -6.68 8.27
N GLY A 52 -16.91 -6.19 7.14
CA GLY A 52 -15.59 -6.54 6.61
C GLY A 52 -15.45 -8.00 6.21
N ARG A 53 -16.56 -8.71 5.98
CA ARG A 53 -16.53 -10.08 5.46
C ARG A 53 -16.17 -10.00 4.00
N SER A 54 -14.88 -10.13 3.76
CA SER A 54 -14.36 -10.30 2.42
C SER A 54 -14.69 -11.72 1.95
N ASP A 55 -15.55 -11.84 0.93
CA ASP A 55 -15.75 -13.08 0.17
C ASP A 55 -14.47 -13.48 -0.61
N VAL A 56 -13.50 -12.57 -0.69
CA VAL A 56 -12.18 -12.83 -1.30
C VAL A 56 -11.38 -13.74 -0.37
N PRO A 57 -10.93 -14.92 -0.86
CA PRO A 57 -10.12 -15.84 -0.07
C PRO A 57 -8.85 -15.17 0.46
N VAL A 58 -8.44 -15.52 1.69
CA VAL A 58 -7.19 -15.04 2.31
C VAL A 58 -5.98 -15.26 1.39
N SER A 59 -5.96 -16.37 0.65
CA SER A 59 -4.93 -16.71 -0.33
C SER A 59 -4.78 -15.67 -1.45
N ALA A 60 -5.87 -15.02 -1.88
CA ALA A 60 -5.82 -13.95 -2.86
C ALA A 60 -5.22 -12.66 -2.26
N GLY A 61 -5.46 -12.38 -0.98
CA GLY A 61 -4.79 -11.30 -0.25
C GLY A 61 -3.28 -11.53 -0.14
N ILE A 62 -2.86 -12.75 0.19
CA ILE A 62 -1.45 -13.16 0.23
C ILE A 62 -0.81 -13.02 -1.16
N ALA A 63 -1.47 -13.51 -2.21
CA ALA A 63 -0.97 -13.39 -3.58
C ALA A 63 -0.80 -11.92 -4.00
N ARG A 64 -1.78 -11.06 -3.69
CA ARG A 64 -1.71 -9.63 -4.02
C ARG A 64 -0.59 -8.91 -3.26
N ARG A 65 -0.39 -9.27 -1.99
CA ARG A 65 0.74 -8.81 -1.18
C ARG A 65 2.07 -9.23 -1.81
N ALA A 66 2.22 -10.50 -2.16
CA ALA A 66 3.44 -11.02 -2.77
C ALA A 66 3.75 -10.34 -4.11
N GLN A 67 2.72 -10.11 -4.94
CA GLN A 67 2.88 -9.37 -6.20
C GLN A 67 3.35 -7.93 -5.94
N LEU A 68 2.72 -7.23 -5.00
CA LEU A 68 3.13 -5.87 -4.64
C LEU A 68 4.59 -5.81 -4.16
N GLU A 69 5.03 -6.77 -3.34
CA GLU A 69 6.42 -6.83 -2.88
C GLU A 69 7.40 -7.17 -4.01
N ALA A 70 6.99 -8.00 -4.98
CA ALA A 70 7.79 -8.32 -6.16
C ALA A 70 7.96 -7.13 -7.12
N ASP A 71 6.98 -6.23 -7.14
CA ASP A 71 7.00 -4.99 -7.94
C ASP A 71 7.70 -3.81 -7.22
N CYS A 72 8.38 -4.09 -6.09
CA CYS A 72 9.19 -3.14 -5.36
C CYS A 72 10.68 -3.37 -5.59
N LEU A 73 11.46 -2.31 -5.34
CA LEU A 73 12.91 -2.32 -5.27
C LEU A 73 13.35 -2.09 -3.81
N SER A 74 14.48 -2.67 -3.45
CA SER A 74 15.20 -2.37 -2.22
C SER A 74 15.93 -1.03 -2.32
N VAL A 75 16.38 -0.51 -1.18
CA VAL A 75 17.20 0.72 -1.12
C VAL A 75 18.49 0.59 -1.93
N ASN A 76 19.13 -0.59 -1.94
CA ASN A 76 20.38 -0.79 -2.66
C ASN A 76 20.14 -0.83 -4.17
N GLU A 77 19.08 -1.51 -4.62
CA GLU A 77 18.71 -1.52 -6.04
C GLU A 77 18.38 -0.11 -6.56
N VAL A 78 17.69 0.70 -5.75
CA VAL A 78 17.39 2.11 -6.10
C VAL A 78 18.65 2.97 -6.07
N ALA A 79 19.56 2.73 -5.12
CA ALA A 79 20.85 3.42 -5.04
C ALA A 79 21.69 3.17 -6.30
N ASP A 80 21.76 1.91 -6.73
CA ASP A 80 22.45 1.51 -7.96
C ASP A 80 21.76 2.08 -9.20
N LEU A 81 20.43 2.00 -9.27
CA LEU A 81 19.63 2.55 -10.38
C LEU A 81 19.86 4.05 -10.58
N LEU A 82 19.97 4.81 -9.48
CA LEU A 82 20.12 6.26 -9.52
C LEU A 82 21.57 6.74 -9.44
N GLY A 83 22.55 5.82 -9.28
CA GLY A 83 23.95 6.17 -9.04
C GLY A 83 24.17 7.00 -7.78
N ARG A 84 23.45 6.68 -6.69
CA ARG A 84 23.48 7.41 -5.42
C ARG A 84 23.90 6.50 -4.26
N ASP A 85 24.32 7.12 -3.16
CA ASP A 85 24.59 6.36 -1.93
C ASP A 85 23.28 5.88 -1.26
N PRO A 86 23.22 4.64 -0.73
CA PRO A 86 22.05 4.10 -0.03
C PRO A 86 21.53 4.98 1.13
N SER A 87 22.40 5.72 1.83
CA SER A 87 21.99 6.65 2.88
C SER A 87 21.17 7.82 2.34
N ARG A 88 21.50 8.31 1.13
CA ARG A 88 20.73 9.37 0.45
C ARG A 88 19.35 8.90 0.06
N ILE A 89 19.21 7.64 -0.37
CA ILE A 89 17.90 7.05 -0.65
C ILE A 89 17.06 6.97 0.63
N ARG A 90 17.63 6.49 1.75
CA ARG A 90 16.93 6.42 3.05
C ARG A 90 16.47 7.79 3.54
N GLN A 91 17.27 8.84 3.35
CA GLN A 91 16.89 10.21 3.70
C GLN A 91 15.66 10.70 2.95
N ARG A 92 15.43 10.24 1.72
CA ARG A 92 14.27 10.62 0.90
C ARG A 92 12.98 9.88 1.28
N LEU A 93 13.07 8.78 2.03
CA LEU A 93 11.92 7.97 2.46
C LEU A 93 11.30 8.45 3.78
N GLY A 94 12.10 9.05 4.65
CA GLY A 94 11.71 9.41 6.01
C GLY A 94 11.31 10.88 6.20
N GLY A 95 10.57 11.12 7.28
CA GLY A 95 10.29 12.46 7.81
C GLY A 95 9.28 13.30 7.01
N LEU A 96 9.12 14.55 7.45
CA LEU A 96 8.19 15.52 6.86
C LEU A 96 8.61 16.00 5.47
N GLN A 97 9.87 15.79 5.09
CA GLN A 97 10.44 16.21 3.80
C GLN A 97 10.66 15.04 2.84
N ARG A 98 9.88 13.95 2.99
CA ARG A 98 10.00 12.80 2.10
C ARG A 98 9.75 13.18 0.64
N SER A 99 10.47 12.50 -0.24
CA SER A 99 10.40 12.67 -1.71
C SER A 99 10.36 11.34 -2.46
N LEU A 100 10.47 10.20 -1.76
CA LEU A 100 10.25 8.87 -2.31
C LEU A 100 9.15 8.16 -1.54
N LEU A 101 8.39 7.34 -2.25
CA LEU A 101 7.41 6.44 -1.67
C LEU A 101 8.10 5.13 -1.29
N GLY A 102 7.89 4.70 -0.05
CA GLY A 102 8.26 3.37 0.38
C GLY A 102 7.69 3.04 1.75
N TRP A 103 7.81 1.79 2.12
CA TRP A 103 7.37 1.25 3.41
C TRP A 103 8.27 0.10 3.85
N HIS A 104 8.13 -0.31 5.10
CA HIS A 104 8.84 -1.48 5.58
C HIS A 104 8.08 -2.77 5.24
N ARG A 105 8.81 -3.77 4.74
CA ARG A 105 8.30 -5.14 4.68
C ARG A 105 7.84 -5.56 6.07
N GLN A 106 6.60 -6.06 6.15
CA GLN A 106 5.95 -6.41 7.42
C GLN A 106 6.36 -7.81 7.91
N ALA A 107 6.77 -8.69 7.01
CA ALA A 107 7.19 -10.06 7.32
C ALA A 107 8.70 -10.23 7.08
N GLY A 108 9.39 -10.91 8.00
CA GLY A 108 10.82 -11.20 7.85
C GLY A 108 11.73 -10.01 8.19
N ALA A 109 12.83 -9.85 7.46
CA ALA A 109 13.77 -8.76 7.67
C ALA A 109 13.11 -7.42 7.36
N ARG A 110 13.30 -6.44 8.26
CA ARG A 110 12.74 -5.09 8.15
C ARG A 110 13.48 -4.30 7.07
N GLU A 111 13.13 -4.58 5.82
CA GLU A 111 13.67 -3.98 4.62
C GLU A 111 12.72 -2.92 4.07
N TRP A 112 13.28 -1.84 3.51
CA TRP A 112 12.53 -0.84 2.77
C TRP A 112 12.13 -1.38 1.39
N LEU A 113 10.86 -1.27 1.07
CA LEU A 113 10.28 -1.58 -0.23
C LEU A 113 9.85 -0.27 -0.89
N LEU A 114 10.37 -0.01 -2.09
CA LEU A 114 10.08 1.17 -2.88
C LEU A 114 9.38 0.73 -4.18
N PRO A 115 8.13 1.10 -4.44
CA PRO A 115 7.43 0.72 -5.66
C PRO A 115 8.19 1.10 -6.92
N ARG A 116 8.33 0.16 -7.86
CA ARG A 116 9.10 0.38 -9.09
C ARG A 116 8.51 1.46 -10.00
N PHE A 117 7.18 1.58 -10.05
CA PHE A 117 6.49 2.53 -10.93
C PHE A 117 6.97 3.99 -10.77
N GLN A 118 7.37 4.41 -9.56
CA GLN A 118 7.82 5.79 -9.33
C GLN A 118 9.18 6.09 -10.00
N PHE A 119 9.95 5.04 -10.30
CA PHE A 119 11.19 5.13 -11.05
C PHE A 119 10.94 4.99 -12.54
N ASP A 120 10.10 4.02 -12.94
CA ASP A 120 9.74 3.77 -14.34
C ASP A 120 9.03 4.98 -14.99
N LEU A 121 8.18 5.69 -14.22
CA LEU A 121 7.50 6.90 -14.67
C LEU A 121 8.33 8.18 -14.48
N GLY A 122 9.54 8.10 -13.90
CA GLY A 122 10.37 9.29 -13.63
C GLY A 122 9.89 10.18 -12.47
N LEU A 123 8.84 9.78 -11.75
CA LEU A 123 8.25 10.53 -10.63
C LEU A 123 9.23 10.85 -9.51
N HIS A 124 10.19 9.96 -9.26
CA HIS A 124 11.13 10.08 -8.14
C HIS A 124 11.81 11.45 -8.06
N ASP A 125 12.11 12.11 -9.18
CA ASP A 125 12.76 13.42 -9.22
C ASP A 125 11.81 14.60 -9.46
N ALA A 126 10.50 14.35 -9.62
CA ALA A 126 9.49 15.38 -9.79
C ALA A 126 9.22 16.12 -8.44
N PRO A 127 9.36 17.46 -8.38
CA PRO A 127 9.02 18.24 -7.19
C PRO A 127 7.57 18.05 -6.71
N GLU A 128 6.66 17.86 -7.66
CA GLU A 128 5.22 17.70 -7.47
C GLU A 128 4.91 16.35 -6.84
N TRP A 129 5.66 15.30 -7.23
CA TRP A 129 5.62 14.01 -6.56
C TRP A 129 6.00 14.14 -5.08
N ALA A 130 7.08 14.84 -4.78
CA ALA A 130 7.48 15.07 -3.41
C ALA A 130 6.42 15.88 -2.63
N ARG A 131 5.77 16.87 -3.27
CA ARG A 131 4.65 17.63 -2.66
C ARG A 131 3.46 16.74 -2.36
N LEU A 132 3.03 15.92 -3.32
CA LEU A 132 1.93 14.97 -3.14
C LEU A 132 2.25 14.00 -2.00
N LEU A 133 3.44 13.41 -2.02
CA LEU A 133 3.86 12.46 -1.00
C LEU A 133 3.80 13.09 0.40
N ARG A 134 4.22 14.34 0.59
CA ARG A 134 4.15 15.00 1.90
C ARG A 134 2.73 15.23 2.42
N ALA A 135 1.74 15.32 1.54
CA ALA A 135 0.34 15.50 1.92
C ALA A 135 -0.37 14.18 2.27
N LEU A 136 0.05 13.08 1.66
CA LEU A 136 -0.50 11.74 1.91
C LEU A 136 -0.05 11.21 3.29
N PRO A 137 -0.70 10.16 3.86
CA PRO A 137 -0.15 9.44 4.99
C PRO A 137 1.14 8.69 4.60
N HIS A 138 1.99 8.39 5.58
CA HIS A 138 3.07 7.43 5.34
C HIS A 138 2.47 6.07 5.03
N ALA A 139 3.04 5.37 4.04
CA ALA A 139 2.55 4.06 3.63
C ALA A 139 2.56 3.02 4.77
N ASP A 140 3.51 3.12 5.70
CA ASP A 140 3.57 2.29 6.92
C ASP A 140 2.42 2.56 7.91
N ASP A 141 1.82 3.76 7.88
CA ASP A 141 0.70 4.15 8.75
C ASP A 141 -0.66 3.80 8.12
N THR A 142 -0.67 3.36 6.87
CA THR A 142 -1.86 2.94 6.11
C THR A 142 -1.67 1.54 5.51
N SER A 143 -2.50 1.16 4.54
CA SER A 143 -2.27 -0.01 3.71
C SER A 143 -1.42 0.37 2.48
N PRO A 144 -0.16 -0.10 2.37
CA PRO A 144 0.66 0.16 1.18
C PRO A 144 -0.02 -0.27 -0.12
N ALA A 145 -0.74 -1.39 -0.07
CA ALA A 145 -1.47 -1.91 -1.22
C ALA A 145 -2.61 -0.98 -1.65
N ALA A 146 -3.34 -0.38 -0.69
CA ALA A 146 -4.39 0.57 -1.00
C ALA A 146 -3.82 1.86 -1.58
N LEU A 147 -2.72 2.37 -1.00
CA LEU A 147 -2.05 3.59 -1.46
C LEU A 147 -1.48 3.44 -2.86
N VAL A 148 -0.72 2.36 -3.12
CA VAL A 148 -0.18 2.09 -4.46
C VAL A 148 -1.31 1.94 -5.46
N ARG A 149 -2.35 1.16 -5.12
CA ARG A 149 -3.52 1.00 -5.98
C ARG A 149 -4.19 2.33 -6.32
N TRP A 150 -4.37 3.21 -5.33
CA TRP A 150 -4.94 4.53 -5.58
C TRP A 150 -4.09 5.37 -6.54
N LEU A 151 -2.77 5.26 -6.45
CA LEU A 151 -1.84 5.97 -7.34
C LEU A 151 -1.81 5.39 -8.75
N THR A 152 -1.86 4.07 -8.89
CA THR A 152 -1.56 3.37 -10.15
C THR A 152 -2.77 2.82 -10.88
N ASP A 153 -3.95 2.72 -10.25
CA ASP A 153 -5.13 2.22 -10.94
C ASP A 153 -5.63 3.24 -11.99
N PRO A 154 -5.92 2.80 -13.22
CA PRO A 154 -6.61 3.60 -14.23
C PRO A 154 -7.90 4.24 -13.71
N GLN A 155 -8.10 5.52 -14.01
CA GLN A 155 -9.29 6.26 -13.64
C GLN A 155 -10.09 6.67 -14.87
N THR A 156 -11.38 6.35 -14.89
CA THR A 156 -12.28 6.71 -16.00
C THR A 156 -12.33 8.23 -16.23
N HIS A 157 -12.27 9.03 -15.17
CA HIS A 157 -12.30 10.48 -15.24
C HIS A 157 -10.95 11.11 -15.64
N LEU A 158 -9.89 10.31 -15.73
CA LEU A 158 -8.55 10.70 -16.21
C LEU A 158 -8.26 10.04 -17.57
N ASP A 159 -9.30 9.78 -18.36
CA ASP A 159 -9.22 9.11 -19.67
C ASP A 159 -8.54 7.73 -19.63
N GLY A 160 -8.73 6.99 -18.53
CA GLY A 160 -8.12 5.67 -18.33
C GLY A 160 -6.67 5.71 -17.86
N ARG A 161 -6.12 6.89 -17.56
CA ARG A 161 -4.79 7.04 -16.96
C ARG A 161 -4.84 6.91 -15.45
N SER A 162 -3.72 6.56 -14.85
CA SER A 162 -3.53 6.57 -13.41
C SER A 162 -3.18 7.97 -12.91
N ARG A 163 -3.36 8.20 -11.60
CA ARG A 163 -3.00 9.47 -10.95
C ARG A 163 -1.49 9.73 -11.02
N ALA A 164 -0.70 8.66 -10.92
CA ALA A 164 0.74 8.69 -11.08
C ALA A 164 1.16 9.17 -12.49
N GLU A 165 0.48 8.70 -13.55
CA GLU A 165 0.76 9.12 -14.92
C GLU A 165 0.34 10.57 -15.17
N VAL A 166 -0.85 10.98 -14.71
CA VAL A 166 -1.33 12.36 -14.89
C VAL A 166 -0.41 13.37 -14.19
N LEU A 167 0.12 13.05 -13.01
CA LEU A 167 1.06 13.92 -12.31
C LEU A 167 2.34 14.18 -13.12
N VAL A 168 2.78 13.23 -13.95
CA VAL A 168 3.96 13.40 -14.82
C VAL A 168 3.63 14.21 -16.07
N ILE A 169 2.44 14.00 -16.64
CA ILE A 169 2.09 14.52 -17.97
C ILE A 169 1.45 15.91 -17.90
N ASP A 170 0.51 16.11 -16.98
CA ASP A 170 -0.41 17.25 -16.97
C ASP A 170 -0.23 18.18 -15.75
N ASP A 171 0.66 17.84 -14.80
CA ASP A 171 0.91 18.61 -13.56
C ASP A 171 -0.38 18.93 -12.75
N GLU A 172 -1.30 17.97 -12.65
CA GLU A 172 -2.58 18.16 -11.95
C GLU A 172 -2.49 17.97 -10.43
N LEU A 173 -1.39 18.43 -9.80
CA LEU A 173 -1.15 18.22 -8.38
C LEU A 173 -2.31 18.72 -7.49
N ASP A 174 -2.83 19.92 -7.76
CA ASP A 174 -3.87 20.52 -6.91
C ASP A 174 -5.20 19.74 -6.99
N ALA A 175 -5.53 19.20 -8.16
CA ALA A 175 -6.71 18.34 -8.34
C ALA A 175 -6.54 17.02 -7.58
N LEU A 176 -5.36 16.40 -7.66
CA LEU A 176 -5.04 15.17 -6.94
C LEU A 176 -5.04 15.35 -5.42
N LEU A 177 -4.60 16.51 -4.92
CA LEU A 177 -4.68 16.84 -3.49
C LEU A 177 -6.12 17.01 -3.02
N ALA A 178 -6.96 17.71 -3.79
CA ALA A 178 -8.38 17.87 -3.48
C ALA A 178 -9.11 16.51 -3.50
N GLU A 179 -8.76 15.64 -4.45
CA GLU A 179 -9.28 14.29 -4.51
C GLU A 179 -8.83 13.46 -3.30
N ALA A 180 -7.53 13.47 -2.97
CA ALA A 180 -6.99 12.74 -1.82
C ALA A 180 -7.65 13.17 -0.49
N ALA A 181 -7.96 14.45 -0.33
CA ALA A 181 -8.73 14.96 0.81
C ALA A 181 -10.16 14.39 0.83
N THR A 182 -10.83 14.28 -0.33
CA THR A 182 -12.17 13.68 -0.44
C THR A 182 -12.19 12.21 0.01
N PHE A 183 -11.10 11.48 -0.22
CA PHE A 183 -10.92 10.10 0.23
C PHE A 183 -10.39 9.97 1.67
N GLY A 184 -10.21 11.07 2.40
CA GLY A 184 -9.66 11.08 3.75
C GLY A 184 -8.19 10.63 3.82
N MET A 185 -7.45 10.75 2.71
CA MET A 185 -6.02 10.47 2.63
C MET A 185 -5.17 11.70 2.85
N VAL A 186 -5.77 12.87 3.07
CA VAL A 186 -5.07 14.07 3.54
C VAL A 186 -5.77 14.50 4.83
N PRO A 187 -5.01 14.76 5.91
CA PRO A 187 -5.58 15.21 7.19
C PRO A 187 -6.23 16.59 7.12
#